data_AF-A0A268BVW9-F1
#
_entry.id   AF-A0A268BVW9-F1
#
_cell.length_a   1.000
_cell.length_b   1.000
_cell.length_c   1.000
_cell.angle_alpha   90.00
_cell.angle_beta   90.00
_cell.angle_gamma   90.00
#
_symmetry.space_group_name_H-M   'P 1'
#
loop_
_entity.id
_entity.type
_entity.pdbx_description
1 polymer ?
#
loop_
_entity_poly.entity_id
_entity_poly.type
_entity_poly.pdbx_seq_one_letter_code
_entity_poly.pdbx_strand_id
1 'polypeptide(L)'
;MERKRDAHFDNARLLMITFVVFGHLIQPYQDMLFLQMSYTWIYTFHMPVFIFLAGFFAKGAANRAAIEKLAKKLLLPFLFFQFIYTIYYFTIGKENWLESILVPQWALWFLLSLFCWHMLLIPFKKIKPALGIPLAVFIGLLAGYIDEIGAALSLSRTFVFFPFFLIGYWVTKEQLHVLRHTPIRIGAAVLLLAAAVMLYLYPDLPTDWLLGSKSYAMLGAGGSGGVIRLFIYLVSALMMLSILTLVPDKEMPFTKYGQRTLYVYLLHGFFIQWIRVDDVFEVSNGMDIAGLLIVTVGIVLVLSQRWMLRLWKPLIELKSP
;
A
#
# COMPACT_ATOMS: atom_id res chain seq x y z
N MET A 1 -13.23 -21.67 -21.12
CA MET A 1 -11.93 -21.11 -21.53
C MET A 1 -11.39 -20.31 -20.34
N GLU A 2 -10.44 -20.86 -19.59
CA GLU A 2 -9.83 -20.14 -18.46
C GLU A 2 -9.20 -18.85 -18.97
N ARG A 3 -9.63 -17.71 -18.41
CA ARG A 3 -9.10 -16.39 -18.74
C ARG A 3 -7.60 -16.41 -18.40
N LYS A 4 -6.73 -16.52 -19.41
CA LYS A 4 -5.26 -16.57 -19.24
C LYS A 4 -4.86 -15.43 -18.31
N ARG A 5 -4.36 -15.79 -17.13
CA ARG A 5 -4.01 -14.86 -16.06
C ARG A 5 -2.82 -14.02 -16.52
N ASP A 6 -2.83 -12.74 -16.20
CA ASP A 6 -1.83 -11.80 -16.68
C ASP A 6 -0.71 -11.65 -15.64
N ALA A 7 0.47 -12.17 -15.99
CA ALA A 7 1.63 -12.25 -15.11
C ALA A 7 2.11 -10.87 -14.63
N HIS A 8 1.86 -9.82 -15.41
CA HIS A 8 2.21 -8.45 -15.08
C HIS A 8 1.64 -8.02 -13.72
N PHE A 9 0.36 -8.30 -13.48
CA PHE A 9 -0.29 -7.88 -12.23
C PHE A 9 0.17 -8.70 -11.02
N ASP A 10 0.46 -9.99 -11.20
CA ASP A 10 1.00 -10.82 -10.11
C ASP A 10 2.45 -10.39 -9.78
N ASN A 11 3.27 -10.10 -10.80
CA ASN A 11 4.62 -9.55 -10.61
C ASN A 11 4.57 -8.19 -9.91
N ALA A 12 3.66 -7.30 -10.30
CA ALA A 12 3.49 -5.99 -9.68
C ALA A 12 3.12 -6.13 -8.20
N ARG A 13 2.16 -7.00 -7.86
CA ARG A 13 1.78 -7.27 -6.47
C ARG A 13 2.95 -7.80 -5.64
N LEU A 14 3.73 -8.72 -6.20
CA LEU A 14 4.89 -9.27 -5.50
C LEU A 14 5.97 -8.21 -5.26
N LEU A 15 6.26 -7.39 -6.26
CA LEU A 15 7.22 -6.29 -6.12
C LEU A 15 6.76 -5.31 -5.05
N MET A 16 5.49 -4.90 -5.10
CA MET A 16 4.96 -3.94 -4.14
C MET A 16 4.93 -4.51 -2.72
N ILE A 17 4.58 -5.79 -2.52
CA ILE A 17 4.59 -6.36 -1.16
C ILE A 17 6.01 -6.45 -0.61
N THR A 18 6.98 -6.68 -1.48
CA THR A 18 8.40 -6.69 -1.11
C THR A 18 8.83 -5.30 -0.65
N PHE A 19 8.44 -4.24 -1.38
CA PHE A 19 8.69 -2.87 -0.95
C PHE A 19 7.97 -2.48 0.34
N VAL A 20 6.75 -2.98 0.58
CA VAL A 20 6.06 -2.79 1.87
C VAL A 20 6.86 -3.42 3.01
N VAL A 21 7.34 -4.66 2.85
CA VAL A 21 8.13 -5.32 3.89
C VAL A 21 9.46 -4.59 4.10
N PHE A 22 10.15 -4.22 3.02
CA PHE A 22 11.42 -3.49 3.09
C PHE A 22 11.25 -2.12 3.75
N GLY A 23 10.26 -1.34 3.31
CA GLY A 23 9.97 -0.01 3.86
C GLY A 23 9.68 -0.04 5.35
N HIS A 24 8.91 -1.04 5.82
CA HIS A 24 8.71 -1.24 7.25
C HIS A 24 9.99 -1.72 7.96
N LEU A 25 10.81 -2.56 7.34
CA LEU A 25 12.05 -3.02 7.96
C LEU A 25 13.05 -1.87 8.17
N ILE A 26 13.22 -1.01 7.16
CA ILE A 26 14.19 0.10 7.21
C ILE A 26 13.72 1.33 7.99
N GLN A 27 12.44 1.38 8.37
CA GLN A 27 11.83 2.56 9.01
C GLN A 27 12.63 3.10 10.23
N PRO A 28 13.20 2.27 11.12
CA PRO A 28 13.99 2.77 12.26
C PRO A 28 15.36 3.33 11.88
N TYR A 29 15.90 3.01 10.69
CA TYR A 29 17.27 3.29 10.29
C TYR A 29 17.38 4.47 9.33
N GLN A 30 16.49 5.47 9.48
CA GLN A 30 16.44 6.65 8.61
C GLN A 30 17.54 7.69 8.90
N ASP A 31 18.41 7.44 9.89
CA ASP A 31 19.61 8.27 10.11
C ASP A 31 20.65 8.07 8.99
N MET A 32 20.61 6.92 8.29
CA MET A 32 21.40 6.71 7.09
C MET A 32 20.69 7.30 5.88
N LEU A 33 21.32 8.28 5.23
CA LEU A 33 20.80 8.98 4.04
C LEU A 33 20.20 8.03 2.99
N PHE A 34 20.91 6.95 2.65
CA PHE A 34 20.44 5.98 1.66
C PHE A 34 19.12 5.30 2.08
N LEU A 35 18.96 4.95 3.36
CA LEU A 35 17.76 4.30 3.88
C LEU A 35 16.61 5.29 4.04
N GLN A 36 16.89 6.52 4.47
CA GLN A 36 15.92 7.62 4.48
C GLN A 36 15.34 7.87 3.09
N MET A 37 16.22 8.04 2.10
CA MET A 37 15.81 8.25 0.71
C MET A 37 15.06 7.05 0.16
N SER A 38 15.53 5.83 0.44
CA SER A 38 14.85 4.60 0.00
C SER A 38 13.44 4.51 0.58
N TYR A 39 13.28 4.84 1.86
CA TYR A 39 12.00 4.89 2.54
C TYR A 39 11.07 5.91 1.86
N THR A 40 11.51 7.17 1.70
CA THR A 40 10.72 8.21 1.03
C THR A 40 10.36 7.81 -0.41
N TRP A 41 11.33 7.31 -1.17
CA TRP A 41 11.16 6.91 -2.57
C TRP A 41 10.11 5.82 -2.71
N ILE A 42 10.19 4.76 -1.90
CA ILE A 42 9.20 3.68 -1.89
C ILE A 42 7.81 4.21 -1.54
N TYR A 43 7.71 5.10 -0.56
CA TYR A 43 6.44 5.65 -0.07
C TYR A 43 5.71 6.54 -1.10
N THR A 44 6.41 7.03 -2.14
CA THR A 44 5.78 7.78 -3.23
C THR A 44 4.89 6.93 -4.15
N PHE A 45 5.12 5.61 -4.26
CA PHE A 45 4.40 4.78 -5.23
C PHE A 45 3.82 3.48 -4.69
N HIS A 46 4.38 2.86 -3.64
CA HIS A 46 3.98 1.49 -3.30
C HIS A 46 2.50 1.37 -2.90
N MET A 47 1.99 2.29 -2.06
CA MET A 47 0.56 2.34 -1.73
C MET A 47 -0.30 2.74 -2.94
N PRO A 48 0.00 3.82 -3.69
CA PRO A 48 -0.69 4.13 -4.94
C PRO A 48 -0.82 2.94 -5.89
N VAL A 49 0.27 2.19 -6.14
CA VAL A 49 0.24 0.99 -7.00
C VAL A 49 -0.65 -0.10 -6.40
N PHE A 50 -0.52 -0.41 -5.11
CA PHE A 50 -1.37 -1.42 -4.48
C PHE A 50 -2.86 -1.09 -4.55
N ILE A 51 -3.19 0.17 -4.30
CA ILE A 51 -4.56 0.68 -4.25
C ILE A 51 -5.15 0.74 -5.67
N PHE A 52 -4.37 1.20 -6.64
CA PHE A 52 -4.72 1.13 -8.06
C PHE A 52 -5.00 -0.29 -8.51
N LEU A 53 -4.12 -1.25 -8.18
CA LEU A 53 -4.33 -2.65 -8.51
C LEU A 53 -5.57 -3.22 -7.82
N ALA A 54 -5.85 -2.83 -6.57
CA ALA A 54 -7.07 -3.22 -5.87
C ALA A 54 -8.33 -2.71 -6.59
N GLY A 55 -8.30 -1.45 -7.05
CA GLY A 55 -9.35 -0.85 -7.89
C GLY A 55 -9.54 -1.56 -9.22
N PHE A 56 -8.46 -1.89 -9.92
CA PHE A 56 -8.46 -2.56 -11.21
C PHE A 56 -9.14 -3.94 -11.20
N PHE A 57 -9.06 -4.65 -10.08
CA PHE A 57 -9.77 -5.92 -9.90
C PHE A 57 -11.11 -5.79 -9.19
N ALA A 58 -11.53 -4.57 -8.80
CA ALA A 58 -12.81 -4.33 -8.18
C ALA A 58 -13.94 -4.45 -9.21
N LYS A 59 -15.05 -5.06 -8.81
CA LYS A 59 -16.25 -5.21 -9.66
C LYS A 59 -17.40 -4.29 -9.26
N GLY A 60 -17.27 -3.62 -8.11
CA GLY A 60 -18.34 -2.86 -7.45
C GLY A 60 -19.44 -3.79 -6.89
N ALA A 61 -19.76 -3.64 -5.60
CA ALA A 61 -20.89 -4.39 -5.04
C ALA A 61 -22.21 -3.93 -5.70
N ALA A 62 -23.09 -4.88 -6.04
CA ALA A 62 -24.33 -4.61 -6.76
C ALA A 62 -25.59 -4.74 -5.89
N ASN A 63 -25.53 -5.54 -4.82
CA ASN A 63 -26.64 -5.81 -3.93
C ASN A 63 -26.15 -6.06 -2.49
N ARG A 64 -27.09 -6.16 -1.55
CA ARG A 64 -26.80 -6.39 -0.12
C ARG A 64 -25.96 -7.65 0.12
N ALA A 65 -26.27 -8.77 -0.55
CA ALA A 65 -25.52 -10.01 -0.41
C ALA A 65 -24.04 -9.86 -0.84
N ALA A 66 -23.77 -9.09 -1.89
CA ALA A 66 -22.39 -8.78 -2.32
C ALA A 66 -21.65 -7.93 -1.29
N ILE A 67 -22.33 -6.95 -0.66
CA ILE A 67 -21.77 -6.13 0.40
C ILE A 67 -21.46 -6.99 1.64
N GLU A 68 -22.39 -7.85 2.07
CA GLU A 68 -22.19 -8.75 3.21
C GLU A 68 -21.03 -9.72 2.97
N LYS A 69 -20.91 -10.28 1.76
CA LYS A 69 -19.79 -11.13 1.38
C LYS A 69 -18.46 -10.38 1.42
N LEU A 70 -18.45 -9.13 0.95
CA LEU A 70 -17.26 -8.28 0.99
C LEU A 70 -16.88 -7.91 2.43
N ALA A 71 -17.86 -7.55 3.26
CA ALA A 71 -17.68 -7.25 4.67
C ALA A 71 -17.07 -8.45 5.40
N LYS A 72 -17.63 -9.66 5.23
CA LYS A 72 -17.05 -10.88 5.80
C LYS A 72 -15.61 -11.11 5.33
N LYS A 73 -15.34 -10.91 4.03
CA LYS A 73 -14.01 -11.12 3.45
C LYS A 73 -12.94 -10.13 3.95
N LEU A 74 -13.32 -8.90 4.30
CA LEU A 74 -12.35 -7.86 4.66
C LEU A 74 -12.38 -7.49 6.14
N LEU A 75 -13.57 -7.27 6.71
CA LEU A 75 -13.74 -6.84 8.10
C LEU A 75 -13.51 -7.97 9.09
N LEU A 76 -13.83 -9.23 8.74
CA LEU A 76 -13.58 -10.34 9.67
C LEU A 76 -12.06 -10.63 9.82
N PRO A 77 -11.27 -10.74 8.74
CA PRO A 77 -9.81 -10.78 8.88
C PRO A 77 -9.26 -9.54 9.57
N PHE A 78 -9.79 -8.35 9.26
CA PHE A 78 -9.38 -7.12 9.95
C PHE A 78 -9.57 -7.22 11.48
N LEU A 79 -10.77 -7.59 11.96
CA LEU A 79 -11.04 -7.72 13.40
C LEU A 79 -10.20 -8.82 14.05
N PHE A 80 -10.03 -9.95 13.38
CA PHE A 80 -9.22 -11.05 13.86
C PHE A 80 -7.75 -10.65 14.02
N PHE A 81 -7.15 -10.03 13.00
CA PHE A 81 -5.78 -9.56 13.08
C PHE A 81 -5.64 -8.36 14.01
N GLN A 82 -6.62 -7.45 14.09
CA GLN A 82 -6.63 -6.36 15.07
C GLN A 82 -6.49 -6.91 16.48
N PHE A 83 -7.28 -7.94 16.83
CA PHE A 83 -7.20 -8.60 18.13
C PHE A 83 -5.83 -9.25 18.38
N ILE A 84 -5.30 -10.00 17.40
CA ILE A 84 -3.98 -10.65 17.55
C ILE A 84 -2.85 -9.61 17.67
N TYR A 85 -2.87 -8.54 16.87
CA TYR A 85 -1.89 -7.47 16.96
C TYR A 85 -1.96 -6.75 18.31
N THR A 86 -3.16 -6.52 18.85
CA THR A 86 -3.31 -5.93 20.19
C THR A 86 -2.69 -6.82 21.27
N ILE A 87 -2.95 -8.13 21.26
CA ILE A 87 -2.30 -9.07 22.20
C ILE A 87 -0.80 -9.07 22.00
N TYR A 88 -0.35 -9.15 20.75
CA TYR A 88 1.08 -9.19 20.45
C TYR A 88 1.80 -7.91 20.94
N TYR A 89 1.24 -6.73 20.70
CA TYR A 89 1.77 -5.45 21.19
C TYR A 89 1.80 -5.36 22.71
N PHE A 90 0.77 -5.90 23.38
CA PHE A 90 0.78 -6.04 24.82
C PHE A 90 1.94 -6.94 25.29
N THR A 91 2.16 -8.10 24.64
CA THR A 91 3.22 -9.04 25.04
C THR A 91 4.64 -8.51 24.83
N ILE A 92 4.86 -7.65 23.84
CA ILE A 92 6.16 -7.03 23.59
C ILE A 92 6.34 -5.69 24.33
N GLY A 93 5.41 -5.34 25.23
CA GLY A 93 5.52 -4.13 26.05
C GLY A 93 5.40 -2.81 25.27
N LYS A 94 4.77 -2.81 24.09
CA LYS A 94 4.65 -1.61 23.27
C LYS A 94 3.70 -0.59 23.92
N GLU A 95 4.15 0.66 24.01
CA GLU A 95 3.29 1.76 24.46
C GLU A 95 2.06 1.92 23.53
N ASN A 96 0.93 2.37 24.09
CA ASN A 96 -0.32 2.55 23.34
C ASN A 96 -0.83 1.28 22.62
N TRP A 97 -0.52 0.10 23.15
CA TRP A 97 -1.04 -1.19 22.64
C TRP A 97 -2.58 -1.23 22.56
N LEU A 98 -3.28 -0.39 23.33
CA LEU A 98 -4.73 -0.22 23.32
C LEU A 98 -5.16 1.25 23.18
N GLU A 99 -4.93 1.88 22.01
CA GLU A 99 -5.52 3.22 21.74
C GLU A 99 -7.05 3.15 21.59
N SER A 100 -7.53 2.36 20.61
CA SER A 100 -8.95 2.13 20.35
C SER A 100 -9.13 0.99 19.35
N ILE A 101 -10.22 0.23 19.47
CA ILE A 101 -10.59 -0.81 18.48
C ILE A 101 -10.87 -0.18 17.10
N LEU A 102 -11.29 1.10 17.07
CA LEU A 102 -11.61 1.82 15.84
C LEU A 102 -10.36 2.41 15.16
N VAL A 103 -9.20 2.39 15.81
CA VAL A 103 -7.93 2.80 15.22
C VAL A 103 -7.21 1.52 14.74
N PRO A 104 -7.07 1.32 13.42
CA PRO A 104 -6.48 0.11 12.90
C PRO A 104 -5.00 0.03 13.25
N GLN A 105 -4.57 -1.13 13.78
CA GLN A 105 -3.17 -1.34 14.14
C GLN A 105 -2.27 -1.36 12.91
N TRP A 106 -1.26 -0.49 12.93
CA TRP A 106 -0.12 -0.44 12.00
C TRP A 106 -0.48 -0.62 10.52
N ALA A 107 -0.40 -1.83 9.96
CA ALA A 107 -0.68 -2.09 8.55
C ALA A 107 -2.18 -2.26 8.22
N LEU A 108 -3.03 -2.62 9.20
CA LEU A 108 -4.42 -3.10 9.01
C LEU A 108 -5.37 -2.06 8.42
N TRP A 109 -4.98 -0.79 8.41
CA TRP A 109 -5.77 0.30 7.83
C TRP A 109 -6.18 0.02 6.39
N PHE A 110 -5.32 -0.65 5.61
CA PHE A 110 -5.61 -0.90 4.19
C PHE A 110 -6.81 -1.84 4.00
N LEU A 111 -7.06 -2.84 4.87
CA LEU A 111 -8.26 -3.68 4.76
C LEU A 111 -9.54 -2.90 5.03
N LEU A 112 -9.51 -2.04 6.06
CA LEU A 112 -10.64 -1.18 6.41
C LEU A 112 -10.90 -0.16 5.29
N SER A 113 -9.86 0.54 4.84
CA SER A 113 -9.95 1.45 3.69
C SER A 113 -10.39 0.74 2.41
N LEU A 114 -9.94 -0.50 2.17
CA LEU A 114 -10.37 -1.28 1.00
C LEU A 114 -11.86 -1.58 1.03
N PHE A 115 -12.43 -1.90 2.20
CA PHE A 115 -13.88 -2.03 2.35
C PHE A 115 -14.58 -0.69 2.06
N CYS A 116 -14.10 0.41 2.63
CA CYS A 116 -14.65 1.74 2.41
C CYS A 116 -14.57 2.18 0.94
N TRP A 117 -13.47 1.93 0.23
CA TRP A 117 -13.34 2.24 -1.19
C TRP A 117 -14.35 1.47 -2.04
N HIS A 118 -14.67 0.22 -1.69
CA HIS A 118 -15.74 -0.50 -2.37
C HIS A 118 -17.12 0.07 -2.08
N MET A 119 -17.35 0.64 -0.89
CA MET A 119 -18.59 1.34 -0.57
C MET A 119 -18.69 2.67 -1.35
N LEU A 120 -17.61 3.47 -1.37
CA LEU A 120 -17.50 4.69 -2.17
C LEU A 120 -17.65 4.41 -3.67
N LEU A 121 -17.19 3.25 -4.15
CA LEU A 121 -17.35 2.85 -5.53
C LEU A 121 -18.82 2.68 -5.95
N ILE A 122 -19.75 2.36 -5.04
CA ILE A 122 -21.17 2.13 -5.35
C ILE A 122 -21.83 3.35 -6.01
N PRO A 123 -21.72 4.58 -5.44
CA PRO A 123 -22.18 5.79 -6.12
C PRO A 123 -21.23 6.20 -7.25
N PHE A 124 -19.91 6.13 -7.06
CA PHE A 124 -18.95 6.66 -8.05
C PHE A 124 -18.97 5.90 -9.39
N LYS A 125 -19.25 4.59 -9.39
CA LYS A 125 -19.35 3.82 -10.65
C LYS A 125 -20.48 4.29 -11.58
N LYS A 126 -21.43 5.08 -11.07
CA LYS A 126 -22.52 5.69 -11.87
C LYS A 126 -22.10 7.03 -12.49
N ILE A 127 -21.00 7.61 -12.04
CA ILE A 127 -20.47 8.90 -12.51
C ILE A 127 -19.49 8.61 -13.66
N LYS A 128 -19.45 9.48 -14.69
CA LYS A 128 -18.46 9.35 -15.76
C LYS A 128 -17.04 9.56 -15.22
N PRO A 129 -16.01 8.85 -15.71
CA PRO A 129 -14.64 8.97 -15.21
C PRO A 129 -14.11 10.41 -15.19
N ALA A 130 -14.44 11.20 -16.22
CA ALA A 130 -14.04 12.59 -16.37
C ALA A 130 -14.57 13.54 -15.26
N LEU A 131 -15.64 13.15 -14.55
CA LEU A 131 -16.17 13.89 -13.41
C LEU A 131 -15.86 13.20 -12.08
N GLY A 132 -15.90 11.86 -12.06
CA GLY A 132 -15.68 11.08 -10.86
C GLY A 132 -14.25 11.17 -10.32
N ILE A 133 -13.24 11.16 -11.19
CA ILE A 133 -11.82 11.28 -10.76
C ILE A 133 -11.56 12.67 -10.15
N PRO A 134 -11.88 13.81 -10.81
CA PRO A 134 -11.72 15.13 -10.18
C PRO A 134 -12.49 15.27 -8.87
N LEU A 135 -13.71 14.73 -8.79
CA LEU A 135 -14.49 14.76 -7.55
C LEU A 135 -13.80 13.96 -6.42
N ALA A 136 -13.26 12.78 -6.72
CA ALA A 136 -12.50 11.99 -5.75
C ALA A 136 -11.25 12.73 -5.28
N VAL A 137 -10.53 13.38 -6.20
CA VAL A 137 -9.36 14.23 -5.87
C VAL A 137 -9.80 15.36 -4.94
N PHE A 138 -10.86 16.08 -5.29
CA PHE A 138 -11.39 17.19 -4.49
C PHE A 138 -11.77 16.75 -3.07
N ILE A 139 -12.48 15.62 -2.91
CA ILE A 139 -12.81 15.06 -1.60
C ILE A 139 -11.54 14.71 -0.82
N GLY A 140 -10.54 14.10 -1.46
CA GLY A 140 -9.25 13.80 -0.85
C GLY A 140 -8.47 15.05 -0.41
N LEU A 141 -8.59 16.16 -1.16
CA LEU A 141 -8.02 17.45 -0.76
C LEU A 141 -8.71 18.00 0.49
N LEU A 142 -10.05 17.96 0.53
CA LEU A 142 -10.84 18.43 1.67
C LEU A 142 -10.60 17.61 2.93
N ALA A 143 -10.43 16.29 2.80
CA ALA A 143 -10.17 15.41 3.93
C ALA A 143 -8.94 15.82 4.75
N GLY A 144 -7.91 16.41 4.11
CA GLY A 144 -6.73 16.89 4.82
C GLY A 144 -6.95 18.13 5.67
N TYR A 145 -8.06 18.86 5.52
CA TYR A 145 -8.40 20.02 6.35
C TYR A 145 -9.21 19.64 7.62
N ILE A 146 -9.55 18.36 7.78
CA ILE A 146 -10.34 17.86 8.92
C ILE A 146 -9.39 17.11 9.86
N ASP A 147 -9.20 17.63 11.06
CA ASP A 147 -8.24 17.08 12.05
C ASP A 147 -8.75 15.77 12.65
N GLU A 148 -10.07 15.63 12.81
CA GLU A 148 -10.72 14.54 13.56
C GLU A 148 -10.75 13.20 12.83
N ILE A 149 -10.53 13.18 11.50
CA ILE A 149 -10.63 11.98 10.66
C ILE A 149 -9.28 11.29 10.40
N GLY A 150 -8.18 11.78 11.00
CA GLY A 150 -6.82 11.31 10.74
C GLY A 150 -6.58 9.83 11.05
N ALA A 151 -6.81 9.44 12.31
CA ALA A 151 -6.50 8.08 12.80
C ALA A 151 -7.75 7.18 12.90
N ALA A 152 -8.89 7.74 13.33
CA ALA A 152 -10.12 6.98 13.54
C ALA A 152 -10.61 6.36 12.21
N LEU A 153 -10.76 5.04 12.21
CA LEU A 153 -11.16 4.23 11.04
C LEU A 153 -10.30 4.44 9.79
N SER A 154 -9.12 5.07 9.92
CA SER A 154 -8.27 5.48 8.80
C SER A 154 -9.03 6.25 7.70
N LEU A 155 -9.97 7.11 8.09
CA LEU A 155 -10.82 7.85 7.16
C LEU A 155 -10.04 8.82 6.29
N SER A 156 -9.06 9.54 6.85
CA SER A 156 -8.19 10.44 6.07
C SER A 156 -7.49 9.69 4.93
N ARG A 157 -6.79 8.58 5.23
CA ARG A 157 -6.15 7.74 4.19
C ARG A 157 -7.15 7.23 3.17
N THR A 158 -8.35 6.86 3.63
CA THR A 158 -9.41 6.34 2.76
C THR A 158 -9.77 7.39 1.70
N PHE A 159 -10.05 8.63 2.07
CA PHE A 159 -10.37 9.67 1.10
C PHE A 159 -9.17 10.11 0.27
N VAL A 160 -7.99 10.24 0.89
CA VAL A 160 -6.76 10.66 0.21
C VAL A 160 -6.37 9.67 -0.89
N PHE A 161 -6.48 8.37 -0.66
CA PHE A 161 -6.08 7.39 -1.66
C PHE A 161 -7.21 6.90 -2.59
N PHE A 162 -8.46 7.29 -2.34
CA PHE A 162 -9.60 6.90 -3.17
C PHE A 162 -9.42 7.23 -4.67
N PRO A 163 -8.81 8.37 -5.08
CA PRO A 163 -8.54 8.65 -6.48
C PRO A 163 -7.76 7.53 -7.20
N PHE A 164 -6.73 6.97 -6.57
CA PHE A 164 -5.93 5.88 -7.16
C PHE A 164 -6.76 4.60 -7.35
N PHE A 165 -7.58 4.26 -6.36
CA PHE A 165 -8.50 3.12 -6.44
C PHE A 165 -9.49 3.31 -7.59
N LEU A 166 -10.05 4.52 -7.71
CA LEU A 166 -11.06 4.84 -8.71
C LEU A 166 -10.48 4.89 -10.13
N ILE A 167 -9.28 5.44 -10.30
CA ILE A 167 -8.52 5.37 -11.57
C ILE A 167 -8.27 3.91 -11.95
N GLY A 168 -7.84 3.09 -10.98
CA GLY A 168 -7.67 1.65 -11.18
C GLY A 168 -8.96 0.97 -11.64
N TYR A 169 -10.12 1.30 -11.07
CA TYR A 169 -11.40 0.72 -11.46
C TYR A 169 -11.80 1.01 -12.93
N TRP A 170 -11.53 2.23 -13.42
CA TRP A 170 -11.93 2.63 -14.76
C TRP A 170 -10.92 2.33 -15.86
N VAL A 171 -9.63 2.17 -15.53
CA VAL A 171 -8.61 1.87 -16.53
C VAL A 171 -8.83 0.47 -17.11
N THR A 172 -8.71 0.34 -18.43
CA THR A 172 -8.85 -0.93 -19.12
C THR A 172 -7.49 -1.59 -19.34
N LYS A 173 -7.49 -2.90 -19.65
CA LYS A 173 -6.26 -3.61 -20.02
C LYS A 173 -5.61 -3.01 -21.26
N GLU A 174 -6.42 -2.61 -22.22
CA GLU A 174 -6.03 -2.02 -23.51
C GLU A 174 -5.30 -0.69 -23.27
N GLN A 175 -5.77 0.13 -22.33
CA GLN A 175 -5.07 1.36 -21.95
C GLN A 175 -3.72 1.08 -21.28
N LEU A 176 -3.61 -0.01 -20.50
CA LEU A 176 -2.35 -0.42 -19.87
C LEU A 176 -1.33 -1.03 -20.86
N HIS A 177 -1.75 -1.44 -22.06
CA HIS A 177 -0.80 -1.92 -23.08
C HIS A 177 0.19 -0.85 -23.51
N VAL A 178 -0.18 0.43 -23.40
CA VAL A 178 0.70 1.56 -23.71
C VAL A 178 1.99 1.51 -22.85
N LEU A 179 1.90 1.01 -21.61
CA LEU A 179 3.05 0.86 -20.71
C LEU A 179 4.10 -0.15 -21.19
N ARG A 180 3.82 -0.90 -22.26
CA ARG A 180 4.76 -1.88 -22.84
C ARG A 180 5.69 -1.27 -23.89
N HIS A 181 5.44 -0.04 -24.34
CA HIS A 181 6.27 0.61 -25.35
C HIS A 181 7.63 1.03 -24.79
N THR A 182 8.71 0.73 -25.56
CA THR A 182 10.10 1.01 -25.15
C THR A 182 10.36 2.48 -24.81
N PRO A 183 9.89 3.48 -25.58
CA PRO A 183 10.10 4.89 -25.22
C PRO A 183 9.48 5.25 -23.85
N ILE A 184 8.31 4.67 -23.55
CA ILE A 184 7.62 4.90 -22.27
C ILE A 184 8.40 4.22 -21.13
N ARG A 185 8.96 3.03 -21.36
CA ARG A 185 9.85 2.36 -20.40
C ARG A 185 11.11 3.18 -20.10
N ILE A 186 11.74 3.75 -21.13
CA ILE A 186 12.91 4.62 -20.95
C ILE A 186 12.51 5.87 -20.15
N GLY A 187 11.42 6.53 -20.53
CA GLY A 187 10.90 7.70 -19.81
C GLY A 187 10.57 7.40 -18.34
N ALA A 188 9.95 6.25 -18.07
CA ALA A 188 9.67 5.78 -16.72
C ALA A 188 10.94 5.56 -15.90
N ALA A 189 11.96 4.91 -16.47
CA ALA A 189 13.25 4.70 -15.80
C ALA A 189 13.96 6.02 -15.51
N VAL A 190 13.98 6.95 -16.47
CA VAL A 190 14.54 8.30 -16.28
C VAL A 190 13.80 9.04 -15.18
N LEU A 191 12.47 8.98 -15.14
CA LEU A 191 11.68 9.65 -14.11
C LEU A 191 11.95 9.09 -12.71
N LEU A 192 12.04 7.76 -12.59
CA LEU A 192 12.36 7.09 -11.32
C LEU A 192 13.76 7.45 -10.82
N LEU A 193 14.74 7.52 -11.73
CA LEU A 193 16.09 7.95 -11.42
C LEU A 193 16.12 9.43 -11.03
N ALA A 194 15.43 10.30 -11.78
CA ALA A 194 15.33 11.72 -11.46
C ALA A 194 14.70 11.95 -10.08
N ALA A 195 13.65 11.20 -9.72
CA ALA A 195 13.06 11.24 -8.39
C ALA A 195 14.07 10.80 -7.31
N ALA A 196 14.87 9.75 -7.56
CA ALA A 196 15.90 9.31 -6.61
C ALA A 196 17.02 10.37 -6.45
N VAL A 197 17.46 11.01 -7.54
CA VAL A 197 18.43 12.12 -7.50
C VAL A 197 17.83 13.32 -6.76
N MET A 198 16.56 13.67 -6.99
CA MET A 198 15.91 14.76 -6.25
C MET A 198 15.87 14.48 -4.74
N LEU A 199 15.58 13.25 -4.32
CA LEU A 199 15.63 12.87 -2.90
C LEU A 199 17.05 12.89 -2.34
N TYR A 200 18.08 12.65 -3.17
CA TYR A 200 19.48 12.78 -2.76
C TYR A 200 19.86 14.23 -2.49
N LEU A 201 19.40 15.14 -3.35
CA LEU A 201 19.65 16.57 -3.23
C LEU A 201 18.81 17.23 -2.11
N TYR A 202 17.63 16.67 -1.83
CA TYR A 202 16.67 17.19 -0.85
C TYR A 202 16.14 16.07 0.06
N PRO A 203 16.96 15.51 0.96
CA PRO A 203 16.59 14.36 1.78
C PRO A 203 15.55 14.67 2.86
N ASP A 204 15.45 15.93 3.29
CA ASP A 204 14.56 16.38 4.37
C ASP A 204 13.09 16.54 3.94
N LEU A 205 12.70 15.97 2.80
CA LEU A 205 11.31 16.01 2.34
C LEU A 205 10.41 15.24 3.32
N PRO A 206 9.36 15.88 3.86
CA PRO A 206 8.56 15.30 4.93
C PRO A 206 7.74 14.10 4.43
N THR A 207 8.15 12.89 4.81
CA THR A 207 7.53 11.62 4.42
C THR A 207 6.10 11.45 4.93
N ASP A 208 5.75 12.13 6.01
CA ASP A 208 4.41 12.12 6.60
C ASP A 208 3.30 12.50 5.61
N TRP A 209 3.63 13.36 4.64
CA TRP A 209 2.71 13.72 3.57
C TRP A 209 2.28 12.49 2.75
N LEU A 210 3.19 11.54 2.51
CA LEU A 210 2.93 10.34 1.71
C LEU A 210 2.04 9.33 2.43
N LEU A 211 1.90 9.43 3.76
CA LEU A 211 1.08 8.51 4.56
C LEU A 211 -0.43 8.79 4.46
N GLY A 212 -0.80 10.03 4.13
CA GLY A 212 -2.21 10.45 4.01
C GLY A 212 -3.01 10.34 5.32
N SER A 213 -2.34 10.32 6.48
CA SER A 213 -2.98 10.09 7.79
C SER A 213 -3.03 11.30 8.71
N LYS A 214 -2.28 12.35 8.39
CA LYS A 214 -2.23 13.60 9.17
C LYS A 214 -2.96 14.69 8.40
N SER A 215 -3.61 15.60 9.14
CA SER A 215 -4.20 16.81 8.56
C SER A 215 -3.12 17.81 8.14
N TYR A 216 -3.50 18.81 7.34
CA TYR A 216 -2.60 19.87 6.93
C TYR A 216 -2.18 20.78 8.09
N ALA A 217 -3.02 20.90 9.12
CA ALA A 217 -2.67 21.61 10.35
C ALA A 217 -1.53 20.88 11.09
N MET A 218 -1.65 19.55 11.27
CA MET A 218 -0.60 18.71 11.87
C MET A 218 0.70 18.70 11.05
N LEU A 219 0.59 18.87 9.72
CA LEU A 219 1.75 18.94 8.81
C LEU A 219 2.33 20.36 8.70
N GLY A 220 1.81 21.34 9.45
CA GLY A 220 2.30 22.71 9.45
C GLY A 220 2.02 23.50 8.17
N ALA A 221 1.15 23.02 7.28
CA ALA A 221 0.86 23.66 5.99
C ALA A 221 -0.42 24.50 5.97
N GLY A 222 -1.28 24.37 6.99
CA GLY A 222 -2.51 25.17 7.14
C GLY A 222 -3.32 25.27 5.83
N GLY A 223 -3.62 26.50 5.41
CA GLY A 223 -4.39 26.78 4.18
C GLY A 223 -3.74 26.27 2.88
N SER A 224 -2.42 26.19 2.82
CA SER A 224 -1.67 25.79 1.61
C SER A 224 -1.66 24.27 1.36
N GLY A 225 -2.08 23.47 2.34
CA GLY A 225 -1.92 22.02 2.30
C GLY A 225 -2.63 21.33 1.13
N GLY A 226 -3.76 21.85 0.65
CA GLY A 226 -4.44 21.33 -0.53
C GLY A 226 -3.60 21.40 -1.80
N VAL A 227 -2.83 22.48 -2.01
CA VAL A 227 -1.95 22.62 -3.18
C VAL A 227 -0.78 21.62 -3.09
N ILE A 228 -0.19 21.49 -1.91
CA ILE A 228 0.89 20.52 -1.65
C ILE A 228 0.39 19.09 -1.89
N ARG A 229 -0.81 18.76 -1.38
CA ARG A 229 -1.44 17.45 -1.61
C ARG A 229 -1.71 17.18 -3.09
N LEU A 230 -2.17 18.18 -3.83
CA LEU A 230 -2.40 18.04 -5.27
C LEU A 230 -1.08 17.74 -6.02
N PHE A 231 0.01 18.41 -5.65
CA PHE A 231 1.34 18.10 -6.19
C PHE A 231 1.78 16.67 -5.84
N ILE A 232 1.55 16.23 -4.60
CA ILE A 232 1.84 14.85 -4.17
C ILE A 232 1.03 13.84 -4.96
N TYR A 233 -0.24 14.10 -5.28
CA TYR A 233 -1.03 13.22 -6.14
C TYR A 233 -0.41 13.10 -7.54
N LEU A 234 0.03 14.22 -8.12
CA LEU A 234 0.69 14.21 -9.43
C LEU A 234 1.97 13.38 -9.40
N VAL A 235 2.86 13.63 -8.44
CA VAL A 235 4.11 12.88 -8.28
C VAL A 235 3.82 11.39 -8.05
N SER A 236 2.92 11.06 -7.13
CA SER A 236 2.58 9.68 -6.80
C SER A 236 1.96 8.93 -7.99
N ALA A 237 1.12 9.61 -8.79
CA ALA A 237 0.52 9.03 -9.99
C ALA A 237 1.59 8.75 -11.06
N LEU A 238 2.51 9.68 -11.28
CA LEU A 238 3.62 9.51 -12.22
C LEU A 238 4.56 8.38 -11.77
N MET A 239 4.94 8.34 -10.50
CA MET A 239 5.79 7.28 -9.93
C MET A 239 5.11 5.91 -9.99
N MET A 240 3.81 5.85 -9.70
CA MET A 240 2.99 4.65 -9.83
C MET A 240 2.99 4.10 -11.27
N LEU A 241 2.73 4.96 -12.26
CA LEU A 241 2.73 4.57 -13.67
C LEU A 241 4.12 4.14 -14.15
N SER A 242 5.17 4.84 -13.71
CA SER A 242 6.56 4.50 -14.04
C SER A 242 6.98 3.14 -13.49
N ILE A 243 6.65 2.85 -12.23
CA ILE A 243 6.94 1.53 -11.65
C ILE A 243 6.17 0.44 -12.36
N LEU A 244 4.87 0.62 -12.59
CA LEU A 244 4.06 -0.34 -13.33
C LEU A 244 4.64 -0.62 -14.73
N THR A 245 5.12 0.41 -15.42
CA THR A 245 5.76 0.29 -16.75
C THR A 245 6.97 -0.64 -16.77
N LEU A 246 7.76 -0.65 -15.69
CA LEU A 246 8.98 -1.45 -15.57
C LEU A 246 8.73 -2.86 -15.04
N VAL A 247 7.53 -3.17 -14.54
CA VAL A 247 7.20 -4.53 -14.08
C VAL A 247 7.19 -5.50 -15.27
N PRO A 248 7.89 -6.65 -15.18
CA PRO A 248 7.88 -7.66 -16.23
C PRO A 248 6.48 -8.19 -16.53
N ASP A 249 6.13 -8.34 -17.80
CA ASP A 249 4.84 -8.85 -18.27
C ASP A 249 4.84 -10.36 -18.54
N LYS A 250 6.01 -11.01 -18.46
CA LYS A 250 6.18 -12.44 -18.64
C LYS A 250 6.04 -13.20 -17.32
N GLU A 251 5.67 -14.46 -17.43
CA GLU A 251 5.68 -15.39 -16.29
C GLU A 251 7.13 -15.68 -15.89
N MET A 252 7.43 -15.45 -14.62
CA MET A 252 8.75 -15.63 -14.00
C MET A 252 8.64 -16.68 -12.88
N PRO A 253 9.75 -17.30 -12.43
CA PRO A 253 9.71 -18.33 -11.38
C PRO A 253 9.04 -17.89 -10.07
N PHE A 254 9.07 -16.58 -9.79
CA PHE A 254 8.48 -15.96 -8.60
C PHE A 254 7.05 -15.43 -8.80
N THR A 255 6.51 -15.38 -10.02
CA THR A 255 5.16 -14.82 -10.30
C THR A 255 4.07 -15.49 -9.46
N LYS A 256 4.21 -16.79 -9.18
CA LYS A 256 3.31 -17.56 -8.31
C LYS A 256 3.14 -16.98 -6.89
N TYR A 257 4.13 -16.26 -6.37
CA TYR A 257 4.08 -15.66 -5.03
C TYR A 257 3.22 -14.37 -5.01
N GLY A 258 3.12 -13.67 -6.14
CA GLY A 258 2.25 -12.50 -6.31
C GLY A 258 0.76 -12.77 -6.08
N GLN A 259 0.36 -14.04 -6.10
CA GLN A 259 -1.00 -14.48 -5.84
C GLN A 259 -1.34 -14.55 -4.33
N ARG A 260 -0.33 -14.41 -3.47
CA ARG A 260 -0.39 -14.73 -2.04
C ARG A 260 0.00 -13.54 -1.16
N THR A 261 0.06 -12.35 -1.74
CA THR A 261 0.55 -11.14 -1.07
C THR A 261 -0.31 -10.70 0.11
N LEU A 262 -1.59 -11.10 0.16
CA LEU A 262 -2.46 -10.84 1.32
C LEU A 262 -1.93 -11.50 2.61
N TYR A 263 -1.36 -12.71 2.50
CA TYR A 263 -0.79 -13.43 3.64
C TYR A 263 0.45 -12.71 4.16
N VAL A 264 1.34 -12.31 3.25
CA VAL A 264 2.53 -11.52 3.58
C VAL A 264 2.10 -10.19 4.22
N TYR A 265 1.13 -9.49 3.64
CA TYR A 265 0.62 -8.22 4.16
C TYR A 265 0.07 -8.34 5.59
N LEU A 266 -0.64 -9.42 5.93
CA LEU A 266 -1.18 -9.61 7.27
C LEU A 266 -0.12 -10.03 8.29
N LEU A 267 0.84 -10.87 7.88
CA LEU A 267 1.75 -11.55 8.80
C LEU A 267 3.13 -10.91 8.93
N HIS A 268 3.59 -10.11 7.96
CA HIS A 268 4.93 -9.54 8.01
C HIS A 268 5.17 -8.67 9.26
N GLY A 269 4.14 -8.00 9.77
CA GLY A 269 4.28 -7.14 10.93
C GLY A 269 4.73 -7.84 12.20
N PHE A 270 4.37 -9.11 12.39
CA PHE A 270 4.90 -9.89 13.52
C PHE A 270 6.43 -10.00 13.45
N PHE A 271 6.97 -10.32 12.28
CA PHE A 271 8.42 -10.42 12.07
C PHE A 271 9.12 -9.07 12.20
N ILE A 272 8.56 -8.02 11.59
CA ILE A 272 9.16 -6.68 11.66
C ILE A 272 9.20 -6.16 13.10
N GLN A 273 8.10 -6.31 13.83
CA GLN A 273 8.02 -5.81 15.21
C GLN A 273 8.88 -6.66 16.15
N TRP A 274 8.98 -7.97 15.93
CA TRP A 274 9.92 -8.83 16.67
C TRP A 274 11.38 -8.38 16.46
N ILE A 275 11.79 -8.19 15.20
CA ILE A 275 13.14 -7.69 14.85
C ILE A 275 13.46 -6.36 15.54
N ARG A 276 12.47 -5.46 15.67
CA ARG A 276 12.63 -4.14 16.30
C ARG A 276 12.73 -4.20 17.82
N VAL A 277 12.03 -5.13 18.46
CA VAL A 277 12.02 -5.22 19.94
C VAL A 277 13.33 -5.79 20.44
N ASP A 278 13.89 -6.77 19.72
CA ASP A 278 15.14 -7.43 20.09
C ASP A 278 16.38 -6.68 19.55
N ASP A 279 16.21 -5.48 18.97
CA ASP A 279 17.26 -4.67 18.33
C ASP A 279 18.23 -5.51 17.48
N VAL A 280 17.67 -6.47 16.71
CA VAL A 280 18.44 -7.55 16.06
C VAL A 280 19.47 -7.02 15.05
N PHE A 281 19.25 -5.82 14.51
CA PHE A 281 20.16 -5.17 13.57
C PHE A 281 20.63 -3.81 14.08
N GLU A 282 21.94 -3.68 14.20
CA GLU A 282 22.63 -2.40 14.13
C GLU A 282 23.08 -2.19 12.68
N VAL A 283 22.57 -1.14 12.05
CA VAL A 283 22.80 -0.90 10.62
C VAL A 283 23.76 0.27 10.47
N SER A 284 24.98 -0.04 10.04
CA SER A 284 26.09 0.92 9.98
C SER A 284 26.76 0.99 8.62
N ASN A 285 26.69 -0.10 7.83
CA ASN A 285 27.45 -0.24 6.59
C ASN A 285 26.63 -0.94 5.48
N GLY A 286 27.21 -1.03 4.29
CA GLY A 286 26.54 -1.63 3.12
C GLY A 286 26.25 -3.13 3.24
N MET A 287 27.02 -3.87 4.03
CA MET A 287 26.78 -5.29 4.29
C MET A 287 25.52 -5.49 5.13
N ASP A 288 25.30 -4.60 6.11
CA ASP A 288 24.09 -4.62 6.93
C ASP A 288 22.84 -4.35 6.06
N ILE A 289 22.93 -3.40 5.13
CA ILE A 289 21.85 -3.11 4.15
C ILE A 289 21.56 -4.34 3.27
N ALA A 290 22.60 -5.05 2.81
CA ALA A 290 22.43 -6.30 2.08
C ALA A 290 21.74 -7.37 2.97
N GLY A 291 22.09 -7.42 4.26
CA GLY A 291 21.40 -8.23 5.27
C GLY A 291 19.91 -7.92 5.35
N LEU A 292 19.53 -6.64 5.44
CA LEU A 292 18.12 -6.23 5.47
C LEU A 292 17.35 -6.63 4.19
N LEU A 293 18.00 -6.55 3.03
CA LEU A 293 17.41 -7.02 1.76
C LEU A 293 17.19 -8.54 1.77
N ILE A 294 18.16 -9.31 2.26
CA ILE A 294 18.04 -10.77 2.39
C ILE A 294 16.89 -11.13 3.34
N VAL A 295 16.80 -10.46 4.50
CA VAL A 295 15.71 -10.65 5.47
C VAL A 295 14.35 -10.33 4.86
N THR A 296 14.26 -9.22 4.13
CA THR A 296 13.03 -8.82 3.43
C THR A 296 12.57 -9.89 2.46
N VAL A 297 13.47 -10.35 1.59
CA VAL A 297 13.16 -11.40 0.61
C VAL A 297 12.82 -12.71 1.33
N GLY A 298 13.54 -13.05 2.39
CA GLY A 298 13.25 -14.20 3.25
C GLY A 298 11.83 -14.18 3.81
N ILE A 299 11.43 -13.07 4.45
CA ILE A 299 10.07 -12.88 4.99
C ILE A 299 9.02 -13.05 3.88
N VAL A 300 9.21 -12.38 2.74
CA VAL A 300 8.27 -12.47 1.61
C VAL A 300 8.15 -13.90 1.08
N LEU A 301 9.27 -14.59 0.87
CA LEU A 301 9.28 -15.95 0.33
C LEU A 301 8.66 -16.95 1.31
N VAL A 302 9.01 -16.88 2.59
CA VAL A 302 8.48 -17.75 3.65
C VAL A 302 6.97 -17.57 3.79
N LEU A 303 6.51 -16.32 3.90
CA LEU A 303 5.09 -16.01 4.05
C LEU A 303 4.26 -16.27 2.78
N SER A 304 4.91 -16.35 1.62
CA SER A 304 4.27 -16.72 0.35
C SER A 304 4.27 -18.23 0.08
N GLN A 305 4.77 -19.07 0.98
CA GLN A 305 4.78 -20.53 0.79
C GLN A 305 3.39 -21.16 0.88
N ARG A 306 3.24 -22.35 0.28
CA ARG A 306 1.96 -23.10 0.26
C ARG A 306 1.49 -23.51 1.65
N TRP A 307 2.42 -23.82 2.57
CA TRP A 307 2.07 -24.25 3.92
C TRP A 307 1.48 -23.10 4.74
N MET A 308 2.00 -21.87 4.60
CA MET A 308 1.41 -20.68 5.20
C MET A 308 -0.01 -20.43 4.69
N LEU A 309 -0.24 -20.63 3.40
CA LEU A 309 -1.60 -20.59 2.84
C LEU A 309 -2.52 -21.58 3.54
N ARG A 310 -2.13 -22.86 3.63
CA ARG A 310 -2.97 -23.90 4.23
C ARG A 310 -3.31 -23.59 5.69
N LEU A 311 -2.33 -23.09 6.44
CA LEU A 311 -2.48 -22.76 7.85
C LEU A 311 -3.47 -21.60 8.07
N TRP A 312 -3.34 -20.52 7.28
CA TRP A 312 -4.08 -19.29 7.52
C TRP A 312 -5.31 -19.08 6.65
N LYS A 313 -5.50 -19.86 5.57
CA LYS A 313 -6.64 -19.76 4.64
C LYS A 313 -8.01 -19.85 5.33
N PRO A 314 -8.25 -20.73 6.33
CA PRO A 314 -9.54 -20.76 7.03
C PRO A 314 -9.88 -19.44 7.72
N LEU A 315 -8.87 -18.75 8.25
CA LEU A 315 -9.01 -17.51 9.01
C LEU A 315 -9.06 -16.28 8.09
N ILE A 316 -8.24 -16.26 7.04
CA ILE A 316 -8.11 -15.12 6.12
C ILE A 316 -9.16 -15.15 5.00
N GLU A 317 -9.43 -16.31 4.41
CA GLU A 317 -10.34 -16.43 3.27
C GLU A 317 -11.73 -16.95 3.65
N LEU A 318 -11.92 -17.41 4.89
CA LEU A 318 -13.16 -18.03 5.37
C LEU A 318 -13.60 -19.20 4.49
N LYS A 319 -12.61 -19.95 4.00
CA LYS A 319 -12.78 -21.16 3.19
C LYS A 319 -12.09 -22.32 3.87
N SER A 320 -12.74 -23.47 3.88
CA SER A 320 -12.11 -24.71 4.34
C SER A 320 -10.79 -25.00 3.58
N PRO A 321 -9.82 -25.65 4.24
CA PRO A 321 -8.47 -25.89 3.71
C PRO A 321 -8.42 -26.41 2.28
#